data_AF-A0A1Q3HKQ2-F1
#
_entry.id   AF-A0A1Q3HKQ2-F1
#
_cell.length_a   1.000
_cell.length_b   1.000
_cell.length_c   1.000
_cell.angle_alpha   90.00
_cell.angle_beta   90.00
_cell.angle_gamma   90.00
#
_symmetry.space_group_name_H-M   'P 1'
#
loop_
_entity.id
_entity.type
_entity.pdbx_description
1 polymer ?
#
loop_
_entity_poly.entity_id
_entity_poly.type
_entity_poly.pdbx_seq_one_letter_code
_entity_poly.pdbx_strand_id
1 'polypeptide(L)'
;MSSDNPLGDAVLLLLEYRRNSRSNEERKLLEIAGGASSFLSTSGQLYRFEDFRKNLQPGHVRSLSFADVVHYLEQLRTQAQSAEEKETLRGASDALIFIEASGQHEGLEDYLAYWRSSTLPPVIAAFETLEEAESWLEQQPVPPYKAMVLIGDEYHVVFATREDRDWPFIPLPLVAEFIELRLEKGLPPVVAAFDTREQAEAWLAALSEPPRHAFITIGGKHHVAAHWKNVNHRAIYPFTLADDLARERQAGEERLSRGRKREEE
;
A
#
# COMPACT_ATOMS: atom_id res chain seq x y z
N MET A 1 -17.25 -8.12 -18.53
CA MET A 1 -17.15 -8.48 -17.11
C MET A 1 -16.39 -7.33 -16.47
N SER A 2 -17.01 -6.61 -15.53
CA SER A 2 -16.32 -5.54 -14.80
C SER A 2 -15.19 -6.20 -14.01
N SER A 3 -13.98 -5.69 -14.10
CA SER A 3 -12.92 -6.10 -13.16
C SER A 3 -13.42 -5.80 -11.74
N ASP A 4 -13.33 -6.76 -10.84
CA ASP A 4 -13.66 -6.56 -9.41
C ASP A 4 -12.69 -5.57 -8.72
N ASN A 5 -11.70 -5.03 -9.45
CA ASN A 5 -10.72 -4.09 -8.94
C ASN A 5 -10.11 -3.18 -10.04
N PRO A 6 -10.85 -2.17 -10.54
CA PRO A 6 -10.38 -1.31 -11.62
C PRO A 6 -9.10 -0.53 -11.27
N LEU A 7 -8.85 -0.26 -9.98
CA LEU A 7 -7.64 0.43 -9.53
C LEU A 7 -6.40 -0.48 -9.53
N GLY A 8 -6.54 -1.76 -9.14
CA GLY A 8 -5.39 -2.67 -9.15
C GLY A 8 -4.94 -3.05 -10.56
N ASP A 9 -5.89 -3.25 -11.47
CA ASP A 9 -5.57 -3.52 -12.87
C ASP A 9 -4.85 -2.32 -13.51
N ALA A 10 -5.27 -1.10 -13.14
CA ALA A 10 -4.57 0.12 -13.54
C ALA A 10 -3.13 0.17 -13.01
N VAL A 11 -2.89 -0.18 -11.75
CA VAL A 11 -1.53 -0.23 -11.19
C VAL A 11 -0.64 -1.19 -11.97
N LEU A 12 -1.12 -2.40 -12.27
CA LEU A 12 -0.35 -3.41 -12.99
C LEU A 12 -0.07 -3.00 -14.43
N LEU A 13 -1.08 -2.53 -15.15
CA LEU A 13 -0.96 -2.07 -16.53
C LEU A 13 0.03 -0.90 -16.64
N LEU A 14 -0.09 0.10 -15.76
CA LEU A 14 0.79 1.27 -15.78
C LEU A 14 2.23 0.92 -15.39
N LEU A 15 2.42 -0.07 -14.53
CA LEU A 15 3.76 -0.60 -14.21
C LEU A 15 4.39 -1.25 -15.45
N GLU A 16 3.63 -2.00 -16.24
CA GLU A 16 4.10 -2.59 -17.49
C GLU A 16 4.49 -1.51 -18.51
N TYR A 17 3.62 -0.54 -18.75
CA TYR A 17 3.92 0.62 -19.59
C TYR A 17 5.20 1.35 -19.13
N ARG A 18 5.38 1.53 -17.82
CA ARG A 18 6.55 2.21 -17.26
C ARG A 18 7.84 1.43 -17.48
N ARG A 19 7.79 0.10 -17.37
CA ARG A 19 8.94 -0.79 -17.66
C ARG A 19 9.35 -0.71 -19.13
N ASN A 20 8.37 -0.58 -20.03
CA ASN A 20 8.59 -0.55 -21.48
C ASN A 20 8.88 0.85 -22.03
N SER A 21 8.57 1.91 -21.29
CA SER A 21 8.82 3.29 -21.69
C SER A 21 10.32 3.57 -21.87
N ARG A 22 10.64 4.36 -22.90
CA ARG A 22 12.01 4.78 -23.24
C ARG A 22 12.33 6.20 -22.80
N SER A 23 11.31 7.00 -22.44
CA SER A 23 11.46 8.38 -22.01
C SER A 23 11.36 8.50 -20.48
N ASN A 24 12.24 9.30 -19.87
CA ASN A 24 12.12 9.60 -18.44
C ASN A 24 10.86 10.40 -18.12
N GLU A 25 10.37 11.21 -19.06
CA GLU A 25 9.15 12.01 -18.87
C GLU A 25 7.91 11.10 -18.82
N GLU A 26 7.78 10.20 -19.79
CA GLU A 26 6.70 9.20 -19.80
C GLU A 26 6.69 8.35 -18.53
N ARG A 27 7.87 7.90 -18.07
CA ARG A 27 8.00 7.15 -16.82
C ARG A 27 7.50 7.93 -15.62
N LYS A 28 7.72 9.26 -15.59
CA LYS A 28 7.25 10.14 -14.51
C LYS A 28 5.72 10.29 -14.56
N LEU A 29 5.15 10.49 -15.74
CA LEU A 29 3.69 10.56 -15.91
C LEU A 29 3.01 9.24 -15.48
N LEU A 30 3.55 8.10 -15.91
CA LEU A 30 3.07 6.77 -15.54
C LEU A 30 3.22 6.48 -14.03
N GLU A 31 4.29 6.98 -13.41
CA GLU A 31 4.47 6.89 -11.96
C GLU A 31 3.40 7.67 -11.20
N ILE A 32 3.06 8.88 -11.65
CA ILE A 32 1.98 9.67 -11.03
C ILE A 32 0.64 8.96 -11.20
N ALA A 33 0.32 8.49 -12.40
CA ALA A 33 -0.92 7.76 -12.67
C ALA A 33 -1.04 6.47 -11.84
N GLY A 34 0.02 5.64 -11.83
CA GLY A 34 0.03 4.39 -11.07
C GLY A 34 0.00 4.66 -9.56
N GLY A 35 0.71 5.70 -9.11
CA GLY A 35 0.69 6.15 -7.72
C GLY A 35 -0.69 6.64 -7.29
N ALA A 36 -1.43 7.35 -8.14
CA ALA A 36 -2.80 7.77 -7.87
C ALA A 36 -3.74 6.56 -7.69
N SER A 37 -3.69 5.59 -8.60
CA SER A 37 -4.51 4.37 -8.46
C SER A 37 -4.15 3.57 -7.20
N SER A 38 -2.86 3.45 -6.90
CA SER A 38 -2.38 2.74 -5.71
C SER A 38 -2.73 3.48 -4.43
N PHE A 39 -2.62 4.81 -4.40
CA PHE A 39 -3.02 5.66 -3.29
C PHE A 39 -4.50 5.45 -2.94
N LEU A 40 -5.40 5.54 -3.94
CA LEU A 40 -6.83 5.33 -3.70
C LEU A 40 -7.14 3.91 -3.21
N SER A 41 -6.47 2.89 -3.73
CA SER A 41 -6.67 1.51 -3.27
C SER A 41 -6.17 1.32 -1.84
N THR A 42 -4.94 1.76 -1.53
CA THR A 42 -4.29 1.53 -0.23
C THR A 42 -4.83 2.42 0.89
N SER A 43 -5.55 3.49 0.54
CA SER A 43 -6.30 4.32 1.48
C SER A 43 -7.77 3.91 1.64
N GLY A 44 -8.20 2.82 1.00
CA GLY A 44 -9.56 2.28 1.15
C GLY A 44 -10.64 3.05 0.41
N GLN A 45 -10.28 3.81 -0.63
CA GLN A 45 -11.20 4.72 -1.30
C GLN A 45 -11.88 4.11 -2.53
N LEU A 46 -11.71 2.81 -2.79
CA LEU A 46 -12.24 2.13 -3.98
C LEU A 46 -13.74 2.41 -4.18
N TYR A 47 -14.55 2.21 -3.14
CA TYR A 47 -15.99 2.40 -3.24
C TYR A 47 -16.41 3.86 -3.44
N ARG A 48 -15.72 4.81 -2.79
CA ARG A 48 -15.98 6.25 -2.99
C ARG A 48 -15.61 6.66 -4.42
N PHE A 49 -14.52 6.13 -4.92
CA PHE A 49 -14.08 6.31 -6.30
C PHE A 49 -15.09 5.72 -7.30
N GLU A 50 -15.59 4.51 -7.08
CA GLU A 50 -16.61 3.90 -7.93
C GLU A 50 -17.91 4.71 -7.97
N ASP A 51 -18.39 5.16 -6.81
CA ASP A 51 -19.58 6.00 -6.73
C ASP A 51 -19.34 7.36 -7.43
N PHE A 52 -18.14 7.91 -7.33
CA PHE A 52 -17.74 9.10 -8.08
C PHE A 52 -17.81 8.85 -9.60
N ARG A 53 -17.22 7.75 -10.09
CA ARG A 53 -17.23 7.41 -11.53
C ARG A 53 -18.63 7.25 -12.08
N LYS A 54 -19.56 6.64 -11.33
CA LYS A 54 -20.97 6.49 -11.73
C LYS A 54 -21.68 7.83 -11.94
N ASN A 55 -21.26 8.86 -11.19
CA ASN A 55 -21.84 10.20 -11.23
C ASN A 55 -21.02 11.18 -12.08
N LEU A 56 -19.91 10.75 -12.66
CA LEU A 56 -19.02 11.61 -13.43
C LEU A 56 -19.68 12.01 -14.75
N GLN A 57 -20.15 13.27 -14.82
CA GLN A 57 -20.68 13.82 -16.05
C GLN A 57 -19.54 14.06 -17.07
N PRO A 58 -19.69 13.66 -18.34
CA PRO A 58 -18.68 13.91 -19.36
C PRO A 58 -18.35 15.41 -19.46
N GLY A 59 -17.08 15.76 -19.23
CA GLY A 59 -16.56 17.12 -19.42
C GLY A 59 -16.68 18.09 -18.23
N HIS A 60 -17.18 17.65 -17.06
CA HIS A 60 -17.42 18.56 -15.93
C HIS A 60 -16.21 18.77 -15.01
N VAL A 61 -15.24 17.86 -14.99
CA VAL A 61 -14.03 17.99 -14.18
C VAL A 61 -12.82 17.90 -15.09
N ARG A 62 -12.19 19.04 -15.35
CA ARG A 62 -10.83 19.07 -15.90
C ARG A 62 -9.88 19.00 -14.72
N SER A 63 -9.02 17.98 -14.64
CA SER A 63 -7.88 18.06 -13.73
C SER A 63 -6.91 19.08 -14.30
N LEU A 64 -6.77 20.21 -13.62
CA LEU A 64 -5.82 21.25 -13.97
C LEU A 64 -4.42 20.85 -13.50
N SER A 65 -4.32 20.22 -12.33
CA SER A 65 -3.05 19.85 -11.72
C SER A 65 -2.40 18.62 -12.36
N PHE A 66 -3.19 17.71 -12.96
CA PHE A 66 -2.71 16.51 -13.64
C PHE A 66 -2.96 16.52 -15.15
N ALA A 67 -3.11 17.70 -15.76
CA ALA A 67 -3.48 17.84 -17.18
C ALA A 67 -2.55 17.04 -18.11
N ASP A 68 -1.24 17.11 -17.90
CA ASP A 68 -0.24 16.39 -18.72
C ASP A 68 -0.35 14.87 -18.55
N VAL A 69 -0.59 14.41 -17.32
CA VAL A 69 -0.75 12.97 -17.02
C VAL A 69 -2.02 12.44 -17.68
N VAL A 70 -3.15 13.15 -17.52
CA VAL A 70 -4.43 12.79 -18.14
C VAL A 70 -4.33 12.81 -19.66
N HIS A 71 -3.66 13.80 -20.23
CA HIS A 71 -3.44 13.87 -21.68
C HIS A 71 -2.63 12.66 -22.18
N TYR A 72 -1.56 12.30 -21.48
CA TYR A 72 -0.74 11.15 -21.85
C TYR A 72 -1.50 9.82 -21.73
N LEU A 73 -2.29 9.64 -20.67
CA LEU A 73 -3.16 8.47 -20.53
C LEU A 73 -4.18 8.37 -21.65
N GLU A 74 -4.75 9.49 -22.10
CA GLU A 74 -5.66 9.53 -23.25
C GLU A 74 -4.95 9.13 -24.55
N GLN A 75 -3.71 9.58 -24.76
CA GLN A 75 -2.89 9.13 -25.90
C GLN A 75 -2.70 7.61 -25.88
N LEU A 76 -2.28 7.04 -24.75
CA LEU A 76 -2.16 5.58 -24.58
C LEU A 76 -3.50 4.89 -24.85
N ARG A 77 -4.60 5.44 -24.34
CA ARG A 77 -5.95 4.89 -24.51
C ARG A 77 -6.37 4.84 -25.98
N THR A 78 -6.03 5.87 -26.77
CA THR A 78 -6.33 5.87 -28.21
C THR A 78 -5.50 4.85 -28.99
N GLN A 79 -4.30 4.51 -28.50
CA GLN A 79 -3.39 3.53 -29.11
C GLN A 79 -3.69 2.09 -28.69
N ALA A 80 -4.30 1.90 -27.51
CA ALA A 80 -4.68 0.60 -26.97
C ALA A 80 -5.59 -0.18 -27.93
N GLN A 81 -5.42 -1.50 -27.96
CA GLN A 81 -6.14 -2.37 -28.89
C GLN A 81 -7.36 -3.03 -28.26
N SER A 82 -7.30 -3.37 -26.97
CA SER A 82 -8.40 -4.02 -26.27
C SER A 82 -9.34 -3.00 -25.62
N ALA A 83 -10.62 -3.36 -25.51
CA ALA A 83 -11.60 -2.53 -24.80
C ALA A 83 -11.32 -2.48 -23.29
N GLU A 84 -10.79 -3.57 -22.74
CA GLU A 84 -10.40 -3.69 -21.33
C GLU A 84 -9.27 -2.72 -20.98
N GLU A 85 -8.19 -2.72 -21.77
CA GLU A 85 -7.07 -1.81 -21.56
C GLU A 85 -7.49 -0.34 -21.66
N LYS A 86 -8.39 -0.03 -22.62
CA LYS A 86 -8.97 1.32 -22.74
C LYS A 86 -9.75 1.74 -21.49
N GLU A 87 -10.50 0.82 -20.91
CA GLU A 87 -11.27 1.08 -19.70
C GLU A 87 -10.35 1.22 -18.48
N THR A 88 -9.28 0.43 -18.40
CA THR A 88 -8.27 0.54 -17.35
C THR A 88 -7.53 1.89 -17.39
N LEU A 89 -7.10 2.33 -18.57
CA LEU A 89 -6.46 3.65 -18.77
C LEU A 89 -7.42 4.81 -18.47
N ARG A 90 -8.70 4.64 -18.80
CA ARG A 90 -9.75 5.58 -18.39
C ARG A 90 -9.91 5.61 -16.88
N GLY A 91 -9.95 4.46 -16.21
CA GLY A 91 -10.01 4.35 -14.76
C GLY A 91 -8.84 5.07 -14.07
N ALA A 92 -7.62 4.96 -14.60
CA ALA A 92 -6.47 5.70 -14.11
C ALA A 92 -6.64 7.24 -14.24
N SER A 93 -7.21 7.69 -15.36
CA SER A 93 -7.51 9.11 -15.57
C SER A 93 -8.59 9.61 -14.61
N ASP A 94 -9.66 8.84 -14.44
CA ASP A 94 -10.75 9.13 -13.50
C ASP A 94 -10.23 9.19 -12.06
N ALA A 95 -9.22 8.39 -11.69
CA ALA A 95 -8.61 8.43 -10.36
C ALA A 95 -7.92 9.77 -10.07
N LEU A 96 -7.17 10.31 -11.04
CA LEU A 96 -6.55 11.64 -10.92
C LEU A 96 -7.62 12.74 -10.81
N ILE A 97 -8.69 12.62 -11.58
CA ILE A 97 -9.84 13.52 -11.54
C ILE A 97 -10.56 13.46 -10.18
N PHE A 98 -10.70 12.27 -9.60
CA PHE A 98 -11.27 12.09 -8.26
C PHE A 98 -10.41 12.74 -7.18
N ILE A 99 -9.08 12.53 -7.23
CA ILE A 99 -8.12 13.17 -6.31
C ILE A 99 -8.23 14.69 -6.41
N GLU A 100 -8.33 15.24 -7.63
CA GLU A 100 -8.54 16.67 -7.85
C GLU A 100 -9.84 17.15 -7.21
N ALA A 101 -10.96 16.49 -7.54
CA ALA A 101 -12.29 16.89 -7.09
C ALA A 101 -12.46 16.78 -5.56
N SER A 102 -11.71 15.89 -4.93
CA SER A 102 -11.72 15.68 -3.48
C SER A 102 -10.61 16.44 -2.73
N GLY A 103 -9.76 17.20 -3.43
CA GLY A 103 -8.70 18.01 -2.82
C GLY A 103 -7.58 17.19 -2.17
N GLN A 104 -7.27 16.00 -2.69
CA GLN A 104 -6.32 15.06 -2.08
C GLN A 104 -4.89 15.16 -2.64
N HIS A 105 -4.51 16.30 -3.22
CA HIS A 105 -3.21 16.50 -3.85
C HIS A 105 -2.04 16.28 -2.89
N GLU A 106 -2.08 16.91 -1.71
CA GLU A 106 -1.03 16.75 -0.69
C GLU A 106 -0.91 15.29 -0.23
N GLY A 107 -2.04 14.60 -0.07
CA GLY A 107 -2.06 13.17 0.29
C GLY A 107 -1.42 12.29 -0.78
N LEU A 108 -1.67 12.58 -2.06
CA LEU A 108 -1.00 11.88 -3.16
C LEU A 108 0.50 12.18 -3.21
N GLU A 109 0.90 13.43 -3.00
CA GLU A 109 2.32 13.81 -2.98
C GLU A 109 3.09 13.11 -1.86
N ASP A 110 2.52 13.07 -0.65
CA ASP A 110 3.06 12.34 0.49
C ASP A 110 3.16 10.84 0.20
N TYR A 111 2.16 10.27 -0.46
CA TYR A 111 2.14 8.88 -0.90
C TYR A 111 3.21 8.57 -1.95
N LEU A 112 3.39 9.43 -2.95
CA LEU A 112 4.44 9.28 -3.96
C LEU A 112 5.83 9.40 -3.32
N ALA A 113 6.01 10.33 -2.38
CA ALA A 113 7.25 10.44 -1.61
C ALA A 113 7.50 9.16 -0.77
N TYR A 114 6.46 8.57 -0.19
CA TYR A 114 6.49 7.26 0.44
C TYR A 114 7.01 6.18 -0.52
N TRP A 115 6.39 6.04 -1.68
CA TRP A 115 6.73 5.00 -2.64
C TRP A 115 8.18 5.11 -3.14
N ARG A 116 8.68 6.34 -3.32
CA ARG A 116 10.08 6.62 -3.69
C ARG A 116 11.09 6.30 -2.58
N SER A 117 10.69 6.44 -1.32
CA SER A 117 11.60 6.29 -0.17
C SER A 117 11.91 4.84 0.23
N SER A 118 11.32 3.85 -0.45
CA SER A 118 11.51 2.42 -0.14
C SER A 118 11.27 2.12 1.35
N THR A 119 10.19 2.62 1.94
CA THR A 119 9.88 2.45 3.37
C THR A 119 8.62 1.59 3.57
N LEU A 120 8.14 1.45 4.81
CA LEU A 120 6.95 0.67 5.16
C LEU A 120 5.65 1.38 4.75
N PRO A 121 4.68 0.69 4.11
CA PRO A 121 3.46 1.29 3.58
C PRO A 121 2.69 2.18 4.57
N PRO A 122 2.05 3.26 4.11
CA PRO A 122 1.15 4.00 4.97
C PRO A 122 -0.06 3.13 5.35
N VAL A 123 -0.60 3.37 6.54
CA VAL A 123 -1.82 2.72 7.05
C VAL A 123 -2.86 3.78 7.36
N ILE A 124 -4.15 3.49 7.30
CA ILE A 124 -5.20 4.48 7.59
C ILE A 124 -5.62 4.50 9.06
N ALA A 125 -5.31 3.44 9.80
CA ALA A 125 -5.58 3.29 11.22
C ALA A 125 -4.60 2.30 11.86
N ALA A 126 -4.45 2.38 13.17
CA ALA A 126 -3.69 1.43 13.99
C ALA A 126 -4.52 1.11 15.24
N PHE A 127 -4.55 -0.17 15.61
CA PHE A 127 -5.33 -0.71 16.72
C PHE A 127 -4.44 -1.62 17.57
N GLU A 128 -4.68 -1.64 18.87
CA GLU A 128 -3.96 -2.54 19.76
C GLU A 128 -4.48 -3.98 19.63
N THR A 129 -5.79 -4.14 19.39
CA THR A 129 -6.43 -5.46 19.29
C THR A 129 -7.34 -5.60 18.06
N LEU A 130 -7.64 -6.86 17.73
CA LEU A 130 -8.57 -7.19 16.63
C LEU A 130 -9.98 -6.67 16.94
N GLU A 131 -10.43 -6.79 18.19
CA GLU A 131 -11.76 -6.35 18.61
C GLU A 131 -11.94 -4.83 18.44
N GLU A 132 -10.89 -4.04 18.70
CA GLU A 132 -10.89 -2.60 18.43
C GLU A 132 -11.00 -2.30 16.93
N ALA A 133 -10.25 -3.04 16.10
CA ALA A 133 -10.28 -2.89 14.66
C ALA A 133 -11.66 -3.26 14.07
N GLU A 134 -12.27 -4.35 14.54
CA GLU A 134 -13.62 -4.78 14.14
C GLU A 134 -14.66 -3.74 14.54
N SER A 135 -14.61 -3.26 15.80
CA SER A 135 -15.50 -2.21 16.29
C SER A 135 -15.39 -0.92 15.49
N TRP A 136 -14.16 -0.54 15.08
CA TRP A 136 -13.94 0.61 14.20
C TRP A 136 -14.53 0.40 12.81
N LEU A 137 -14.40 -0.81 12.26
CA LEU A 137 -14.88 -1.15 10.92
C LEU A 137 -16.41 -1.16 10.84
N GLU A 138 -17.09 -1.65 11.88
CA GLU A 138 -18.56 -1.59 12.00
C GLU A 138 -19.10 -0.17 11.93
N GLN A 139 -18.35 0.80 12.46
CA GLN A 139 -18.71 2.21 12.44
C GLN A 139 -18.51 2.87 11.08
N GLN A 140 -17.85 2.21 10.12
CA GLN A 140 -17.62 2.75 8.78
C GLN A 140 -18.88 2.61 7.90
N PRO A 141 -19.49 3.74 7.45
CA PRO A 141 -20.66 3.68 6.56
C PRO A 141 -20.35 2.99 5.23
N VAL A 142 -19.12 3.18 4.75
CA VAL A 142 -18.57 2.49 3.59
C VAL A 142 -17.26 1.84 4.05
N PRO A 143 -17.12 0.51 3.97
CA PRO A 143 -15.92 -0.16 4.43
C PRO A 143 -14.72 0.30 3.57
N PRO A 144 -13.56 0.58 4.18
CA PRO A 144 -12.38 1.05 3.47
C PRO A 144 -11.65 -0.14 2.80
N TYR A 145 -12.32 -0.78 1.85
CA TYR A 145 -11.83 -1.99 1.18
C TYR A 145 -10.45 -1.77 0.55
N LYS A 146 -9.53 -2.70 0.80
CA LYS A 146 -8.10 -2.69 0.48
C LYS A 146 -7.24 -1.66 1.22
N ALA A 147 -7.80 -0.93 2.18
CA ALA A 147 -6.96 -0.12 3.05
C ALA A 147 -6.02 -0.98 3.87
N MET A 148 -4.85 -0.43 4.18
CA MET A 148 -3.93 -1.04 5.15
C MET A 148 -4.18 -0.47 6.53
N VAL A 149 -4.19 -1.32 7.55
CA VAL A 149 -4.27 -0.96 8.97
C VAL A 149 -3.18 -1.70 9.74
N LEU A 150 -2.84 -1.24 10.93
CA LEU A 150 -2.07 -2.02 11.90
C LEU A 150 -3.02 -2.59 12.97
N ILE A 151 -2.84 -3.85 13.31
CA ILE A 151 -3.53 -4.51 14.43
C ILE A 151 -2.44 -5.21 15.24
N GLY A 152 -2.22 -4.77 16.48
CA GLY A 152 -1.12 -5.29 17.31
C GLY A 152 0.24 -5.17 16.63
N ASP A 153 0.53 -4.01 16.03
CA ASP A 153 1.72 -3.73 15.21
C ASP A 153 1.85 -4.53 13.90
N GLU A 154 0.93 -5.43 13.57
CA GLU A 154 0.97 -6.20 12.32
C GLU A 154 0.12 -5.56 11.22
N TYR A 155 0.65 -5.54 10.00
CA TYR A 155 -0.10 -5.06 8.84
C TYR A 155 -1.25 -5.99 8.50
N HIS A 156 -2.42 -5.39 8.30
CA HIS A 156 -3.58 -6.07 7.77
C HIS A 156 -4.16 -5.28 6.61
N VAL A 157 -4.68 -5.97 5.61
CA VAL A 157 -5.54 -5.37 4.59
C VAL A 157 -7.00 -5.58 4.96
N VAL A 158 -7.79 -4.50 4.84
CA VAL A 158 -9.24 -4.56 5.00
C VAL A 158 -9.84 -5.25 3.78
N PHE A 159 -10.42 -6.43 3.99
CA PHE A 159 -11.07 -7.22 2.95
C PHE A 159 -12.60 -7.23 3.07
N ALA A 160 -13.15 -6.42 3.98
CA ALA A 160 -14.59 -6.22 4.11
C ALA A 160 -15.18 -5.48 2.91
N THR A 161 -16.21 -6.09 2.32
CA THR A 161 -17.00 -5.52 1.22
C THR A 161 -18.25 -4.85 1.76
N ARG A 162 -19.06 -4.26 0.87
CA ARG A 162 -20.37 -3.70 1.26
C ARG A 162 -21.36 -4.80 1.64
N GLU A 163 -21.23 -5.97 1.03
CA GLU A 163 -22.14 -7.10 1.14
C GLU A 163 -21.70 -8.14 2.20
N ASP A 164 -20.40 -8.29 2.41
CA ASP A 164 -19.79 -9.30 3.27
C ASP A 164 -18.66 -8.69 4.12
N ARG A 165 -18.73 -8.90 5.44
CA ARG A 165 -17.76 -8.42 6.42
C ARG A 165 -17.26 -9.52 7.36
N ASP A 166 -17.47 -10.79 7.04
CA ASP A 166 -17.24 -11.92 7.97
C ASP A 166 -15.75 -12.23 8.21
N TRP A 167 -14.87 -11.90 7.26
CA TRP A 167 -13.41 -12.00 7.42
C TRP A 167 -12.72 -10.70 7.03
N PRO A 168 -12.84 -9.65 7.87
CA PRO A 168 -12.59 -8.29 7.44
C PRO A 168 -11.11 -7.93 7.32
N PHE A 169 -10.21 -8.69 7.92
CA PHE A 169 -8.78 -8.39 7.97
C PHE A 169 -7.95 -9.60 7.54
N ILE A 170 -7.05 -9.37 6.57
CA ILE A 170 -6.08 -10.37 6.13
C ILE A 170 -4.68 -9.87 6.53
N PRO A 171 -3.92 -10.64 7.33
CA PRO A 171 -2.56 -10.24 7.72
C PRO A 171 -1.64 -10.22 6.50
N LEU A 172 -0.70 -9.27 6.49
CA LEU A 172 0.32 -9.10 5.46
C LEU A 172 1.70 -9.00 6.12
N PRO A 173 2.70 -9.82 5.72
CA PRO A 173 4.02 -9.84 6.35
C PRO A 173 4.93 -8.69 5.87
N LEU A 174 4.37 -7.48 5.64
CA LEU A 174 5.07 -6.37 4.97
C LEU A 174 6.32 -5.89 5.71
N VAL A 175 6.33 -5.98 7.04
CA VAL A 175 7.53 -5.62 7.83
C VAL A 175 8.63 -6.65 7.65
N ALA A 176 8.29 -7.94 7.66
CA ALA A 176 9.25 -9.02 7.44
C ALA A 176 9.83 -8.96 6.03
N GLU A 177 8.99 -8.75 5.01
CA GLU A 177 9.42 -8.55 3.62
C GLU A 177 10.32 -7.31 3.46
N PHE A 178 9.99 -6.23 4.17
CA PHE A 178 10.82 -5.04 4.20
C PHE A 178 12.20 -5.32 4.81
N ILE A 179 12.27 -6.08 5.91
CA ILE A 179 13.54 -6.47 6.55
C ILE A 179 14.36 -7.37 5.62
N GLU A 180 13.74 -8.39 5.01
CA GLU A 180 14.37 -9.31 4.05
C GLU A 180 15.01 -8.54 2.89
N LEU A 181 14.25 -7.64 2.25
CA LEU A 181 14.74 -6.78 1.17
C LEU A 181 15.94 -5.92 1.59
N ARG A 182 15.98 -5.48 2.85
CA ARG A 182 17.07 -4.65 3.39
C ARG A 182 18.30 -5.48 3.73
N LEU A 183 18.12 -6.72 4.20
CA LEU A 183 19.22 -7.65 4.39
C LEU A 183 19.90 -7.98 3.05
N GLU A 184 19.13 -8.18 1.98
CA GLU A 184 19.66 -8.45 0.64
C GLU A 184 20.44 -7.27 0.03
N LYS A 185 19.90 -6.05 0.16
CA LYS A 185 20.50 -4.84 -0.43
C LYS A 185 21.61 -4.22 0.41
N GLY A 186 21.83 -4.73 1.62
CA GLY A 186 22.72 -4.17 2.62
C GLY A 186 21.99 -3.23 3.58
N LEU A 187 22.30 -3.38 4.86
CA LEU A 187 21.68 -2.61 5.92
C LEU A 187 22.23 -1.18 5.97
N PRO A 188 21.35 -0.17 6.07
CA PRO A 188 21.77 1.16 6.47
C PRO A 188 22.42 1.14 7.86
N PRO A 189 23.24 2.17 8.20
CA PRO A 189 23.83 2.29 9.52
C PRO A 189 22.77 2.28 10.63
N VAL A 190 23.12 1.62 11.73
CA VAL A 190 22.37 1.68 12.99
C VAL A 190 22.47 3.12 13.54
N VAL A 191 21.34 3.75 13.82
CA VAL A 191 21.28 5.14 14.27
C VAL A 191 21.28 5.29 15.80
N ALA A 192 20.92 4.23 16.52
CA ALA A 192 20.91 4.19 17.98
C ALA A 192 21.02 2.76 18.50
N ALA A 193 21.55 2.61 19.71
CA ALA A 193 21.73 1.33 20.40
C ALA A 193 21.21 1.45 21.83
N PHE A 194 20.50 0.41 22.28
CA PHE A 194 19.85 0.35 23.58
C PHE A 194 20.12 -1.01 24.24
N ASP A 195 20.08 -1.05 25.57
CA ASP A 195 20.18 -2.30 26.31
C ASP A 195 18.82 -3.01 26.38
N THR A 196 17.73 -2.24 26.48
CA THR A 196 16.37 -2.77 26.63
C THR A 196 15.37 -2.17 25.66
N ARG A 197 14.22 -2.85 25.49
CA ARG A 197 13.15 -2.40 24.59
C ARG A 197 12.50 -1.12 25.09
N GLU A 198 12.31 -1.00 26.40
CA GLU A 198 11.70 0.16 27.05
C GLU A 198 12.53 1.43 26.81
N GLN A 199 13.86 1.32 26.81
CA GLN A 199 14.75 2.44 26.47
C GLN A 199 14.58 2.88 25.01
N ALA A 200 14.47 1.92 24.10
CA ALA A 200 14.27 2.20 22.68
C ALA A 200 12.90 2.83 22.40
N GLU A 201 11.85 2.35 23.06
CA GLU A 201 10.49 2.92 22.97
C GLU A 201 10.45 4.33 23.54
N ALA A 202 11.07 4.57 24.70
CA ALA A 202 11.18 5.91 25.28
C ALA A 202 11.93 6.88 24.36
N TRP A 203 13.01 6.43 23.72
CA TRP A 203 13.72 7.21 22.70
C TRP A 203 12.82 7.54 21.51
N LEU A 204 12.14 6.56 20.94
CA LEU A 204 11.27 6.74 19.78
C LEU A 204 10.08 7.68 20.08
N ALA A 205 9.54 7.60 21.30
CA ALA A 205 8.49 8.49 21.78
C ALA A 205 8.98 9.94 22.01
N ALA A 206 10.25 10.12 22.37
CA ALA A 206 10.83 11.44 22.61
C ALA A 206 11.18 12.21 21.31
N LEU A 207 11.22 11.55 20.15
CA LEU A 207 11.48 12.20 18.87
C LEU A 207 10.29 13.06 18.44
N SER A 208 10.51 14.38 18.31
CA SER A 208 9.50 15.32 17.83
C SER A 208 9.13 15.07 16.36
N GLU A 209 10.11 14.68 15.54
CA GLU A 209 9.93 14.30 14.13
C GLU A 209 10.67 12.98 13.86
N PRO A 210 10.07 11.83 14.24
CA PRO A 210 10.72 10.54 14.00
C PRO A 210 10.81 10.28 12.49
N PRO A 211 11.95 9.76 11.99
CA PRO A 211 12.01 9.25 10.63
C PRO A 211 10.97 8.13 10.46
N ARG A 212 10.46 7.94 9.24
CA ARG A 212 9.47 6.90 8.93
C ARG A 212 9.92 5.50 9.37
N HIS A 213 11.21 5.25 9.27
CA HIS A 213 11.85 4.13 9.92
C HIS A 213 13.31 4.45 10.27
N ALA A 214 13.85 3.71 11.23
CA ALA A 214 15.23 3.76 11.65
C ALA A 214 15.72 2.36 12.02
N PHE A 215 16.98 2.06 11.70
CA PHE A 215 17.64 0.83 12.12
C PHE A 215 18.30 1.07 13.46
N ILE A 216 17.95 0.26 14.46
CA ILE A 216 18.48 0.37 15.82
C ILE A 216 19.00 -0.99 16.29
N THR A 217 19.72 -1.01 17.41
CA THR A 217 20.02 -2.25 18.12
C THR A 217 19.45 -2.24 19.54
N ILE A 218 18.96 -3.38 19.98
CA ILE A 218 18.48 -3.61 21.35
C ILE A 218 19.15 -4.88 21.85
N GLY A 219 19.93 -4.78 22.94
CA GLY A 219 20.73 -5.90 23.45
C GLY A 219 21.66 -6.51 22.39
N GLY A 220 22.21 -5.67 21.50
CA GLY A 220 23.07 -6.08 20.39
C GLY A 220 22.35 -6.71 19.19
N LYS A 221 21.02 -6.84 19.20
CA LYS A 221 20.23 -7.39 18.08
C LYS A 221 19.59 -6.30 17.24
N HIS A 222 19.55 -6.49 15.92
CA HIS A 222 18.96 -5.51 14.98
C HIS A 222 17.44 -5.45 15.09
N HIS A 223 16.92 -4.23 15.06
CA HIS A 223 15.50 -3.92 15.02
C HIS A 223 15.22 -2.78 14.04
N VAL A 224 13.98 -2.70 13.57
CA VAL A 224 13.44 -1.54 12.84
C VAL A 224 12.50 -0.80 13.78
N ALA A 225 12.81 0.45 14.10
CA ALA A 225 11.85 1.39 14.68
C ALA A 225 11.08 2.05 13.54
N ALA A 226 9.75 2.06 13.58
CA ALA A 226 8.89 2.61 12.55
C ALA A 226 7.93 3.66 13.12
N HIS A 227 7.55 4.62 12.28
CA HIS A 227 6.62 5.68 12.64
C HIS A 227 5.66 6.02 11.49
N TRP A 228 4.36 5.93 11.77
CA TRP A 228 3.28 6.33 10.86
C TRP A 228 2.67 7.63 11.33
N LYS A 229 3.20 8.75 10.83
CA LYS A 229 2.81 10.11 11.23
C LYS A 229 1.30 10.36 11.15
N ASN A 230 0.65 9.83 10.11
CA ASN A 230 -0.76 10.08 9.83
C ASN A 230 -1.71 9.45 10.85
N VAL A 231 -1.29 8.38 11.53
CA VAL A 231 -2.04 7.74 12.63
C VAL A 231 -1.34 7.91 13.98
N ASN A 232 -0.24 8.66 14.02
CA ASN A 232 0.63 8.85 15.19
C ASN A 232 1.06 7.52 15.85
N HIS A 233 1.28 6.48 15.04
CA HIS A 233 1.65 5.14 15.54
C HIS A 233 3.16 4.92 15.49
N ARG A 234 3.70 4.24 16.49
CA ARG A 234 5.14 3.93 16.62
C ARG A 234 5.28 2.46 17.03
N ALA A 235 6.18 1.75 16.39
CA ALA A 235 6.43 0.34 16.69
C ALA A 235 7.91 -0.03 16.50
N ILE A 236 8.34 -1.09 17.19
CA ILE A 236 9.69 -1.63 17.08
C ILE A 236 9.63 -3.12 16.75
N TYR A 237 10.25 -3.48 15.62
CA TYR A 237 10.20 -4.82 15.05
C TYR A 237 11.56 -5.50 15.12
N PRO A 238 11.64 -6.74 15.62
CA PRO A 238 12.88 -7.50 15.58
C PRO A 238 13.15 -8.01 14.17
N PHE A 239 14.42 -8.14 13.82
CA PHE A 239 14.83 -8.73 12.54
C PHE A 239 14.46 -10.20 12.40
N THR A 240 14.17 -10.89 13.51
CA THR A 240 13.74 -12.30 13.51
C THR A 240 12.46 -12.52 12.72
N LEU A 241 11.64 -11.49 12.48
CA LEU A 241 10.45 -11.58 11.63
C LEU A 241 10.77 -12.07 10.21
N ALA A 242 11.95 -11.72 9.66
CA ALA A 242 12.36 -12.23 8.36
C ALA A 242 12.67 -13.73 8.41
N ASP A 243 13.25 -14.20 9.52
CA ASP A 243 13.51 -15.63 9.74
C ASP A 243 12.21 -16.42 9.93
N ASP A 244 11.23 -15.84 10.65
CA ASP A 244 9.89 -16.41 10.85
C ASP A 244 9.18 -16.58 9.50
N LEU A 245 9.18 -15.53 8.67
CA LEU A 245 8.59 -15.56 7.33
C LEU A 245 9.24 -16.62 6.42
N ALA A 246 10.56 -16.74 6.44
CA ALA A 246 11.27 -17.75 5.66
C ALA A 246 10.86 -19.18 6.07
N ARG A 247 10.70 -19.43 7.38
CA ARG A 247 10.22 -20.73 7.89
C ARG A 247 8.79 -21.02 7.47
N GLU A 248 7.91 -20.02 7.51
CA GLU A 248 6.51 -20.17 7.09
C GLU A 248 6.39 -20.50 5.61
N ARG A 249 7.14 -19.79 4.75
CA ARG A 249 7.21 -20.07 3.30
C ARG A 249 7.66 -21.51 3.03
N GLN A 250 8.75 -21.95 3.67
CA GLN A 250 9.26 -23.32 3.55
C GLN A 250 8.21 -24.36 4.01
N ALA A 251 7.57 -24.14 5.16
CA ALA A 251 6.53 -25.04 5.67
C ALA A 251 5.31 -25.11 4.73
N GLY A 252 4.94 -23.99 4.10
CA GLY A 252 3.89 -23.92 3.09
C GLY A 252 4.21 -24.76 1.85
N GLU A 253 5.42 -24.65 1.31
CA GLU A 253 5.88 -25.44 0.16
C GLU A 253 5.90 -26.95 0.46
N GLU A 254 6.33 -27.34 1.66
CA GLU A 254 6.28 -28.73 2.12
C GLU A 254 4.85 -29.28 2.20
N ARG A 255 3.89 -28.47 2.66
CA ARG A 255 2.46 -28.86 2.70
C ARG A 255 1.90 -29.05 1.29
N LEU A 256 2.17 -28.12 0.37
CA LEU A 256 1.72 -28.17 -1.01
C LEU A 256 2.33 -29.34 -1.80
N SER A 257 3.60 -29.66 -1.56
CA SER A 257 4.26 -30.80 -2.19
C SER A 257 3.75 -32.14 -1.67
N ARG A 258 3.39 -32.24 -0.38
CA ARG A 258 2.72 -33.43 0.18
C ARG A 258 1.28 -33.60 -0.30
N GLY A 259 0.55 -32.51 -0.50
CA GLY A 259 -0.82 -32.54 -1.03
C GLY A 259 -0.87 -33.11 -2.45
N ARG A 260 -0.02 -32.60 -3.36
CA ARG A 260 0.05 -33.07 -4.75
C ARG A 260 0.42 -34.55 -4.88
N LYS A 261 1.35 -35.04 -4.03
CA LYS A 261 1.71 -36.47 -4.02
C LYS A 261 0.56 -37.40 -3.59
N ARG A 262 -0.45 -36.92 -2.86
CA ARG A 262 -1.63 -37.70 -2.45
C ARG A 262 -2.76 -37.68 -3.46
N GLU A 263 -2.77 -36.73 -4.39
CA GLU A 263 -3.74 -36.66 -5.49
C GLU A 263 -3.30 -37.50 -6.71
N GLU A 264 -2.02 -37.89 -6.75
CA GLU A 264 -1.41 -38.73 -7.80
C GLU A 264 -1.39 -40.24 -7.44
N GLU A 265 -1.83 -40.62 -6.22
CA GLU A 265 -2.00 -42.01 -5.74
C GLU A 265 -3.47 -42.44 -5.75
#